data_AF-A0A2N7QC97-F1
#
_entry.id   AF-A0A2N7QC97-F1
#
_cell.length_a   1.000
_cell.length_b   1.000
_cell.length_c   1.000
_cell.angle_alpha   90.00
_cell.angle_beta   90.00
_cell.angle_gamma   90.00
#
_symmetry.space_group_name_H-M   'P 1'
#
loop_
_entity.id
_entity.type
_entity.pdbx_description
1 polymer ?
#
loop_
_entity_poly.entity_id
_entity_poly.type
_entity_poly.pdbx_seq_one_letter_code
_entity_poly.pdbx_strand_id
1 'polypeptide(L)' 'MIDYIFLYKIRKLVKKILKEKIEDGEIATTPRSCLGCLADELSWEIYYLLKEKEQKKKSPDKNLEEEPPKKS' A
#
# COMPACT_ATOMS: atom_id res chain seq x y z
N MET A 1 1.51 8.42 14.40
CA MET A 1 1.59 9.61 13.51
C MET A 1 1.94 9.14 12.09
N ILE A 2 1.50 9.84 11.04
CA ILE A 2 1.81 9.48 9.65
C ILE A 2 3.22 9.99 9.33
N ASP A 3 4.04 9.12 8.74
CA ASP A 3 5.36 9.47 8.22
C ASP A 3 5.24 9.91 6.75
N TYR A 4 5.14 11.22 6.56
CA TYR A 4 5.00 11.83 5.24
C TYR A 4 6.27 11.75 4.39
N ILE A 5 7.45 11.61 5.00
CA ILE A 5 8.72 11.44 4.27
C ILE A 5 8.72 10.06 3.63
N PHE A 6 8.32 9.04 4.38
CA PHE A 6 8.21 7.68 3.87
C PHE A 6 7.13 7.57 2.79
N LEU A 7 5.96 8.17 3.01
CA LEU A 7 4.89 8.23 2.01
C LEU A 7 5.36 8.92 0.71
N TYR A 8 6.11 10.02 0.80
CA TYR A 8 6.68 10.70 -0.35
C TYR A 8 7.63 9.79 -1.15
N LYS A 9 8.46 8.99 -0.47
CA LYS A 9 9.36 8.02 -1.12
C LYS A 9 8.58 6.94 -1.85
N ILE A 10 7.53 6.38 -1.23
CA ILE A 10 6.63 5.41 -1.87
C ILE A 10 6.02 6.02 -3.13
N ARG A 11 5.43 7.22 -3.02
CA ARG A 11 4.81 7.93 -4.15
C ARG A 11 5.77 8.17 -5.31
N LYS A 12 7.01 8.56 -5.02
CA LYS A 12 8.04 8.76 -6.05
C LYS A 12 8.36 7.45 -6.79
N LEU A 13 8.45 6.33 -6.08
CA LEU A 13 8.72 5.01 -6.66
C LEU A 13 7.52 4.53 -7.51
N VAL A 14 6.31 4.57 -6.95
CA VAL A 14 5.07 4.16 -7.63
C VAL A 14 4.90 4.94 -8.93
N LYS A 15 5.09 6.26 -8.91
CA LYS A 15 4.97 7.10 -10.11
C LYS A 15 6.02 6.75 -11.18
N LYS A 16 7.21 6.32 -10.79
CA LYS A 16 8.26 5.87 -11.72
C LYS A 16 7.83 4.56 -12.40
N ILE A 17 7.40 3.58 -11.61
CA ILE A 17 6.93 2.27 -12.11
C ILE A 17 5.73 2.44 -13.04
N LEU A 18 4.74 3.27 -12.67
CA LEU A 18 3.57 3.52 -13.51
C LEU A 18 3.96 4.13 -14.86
N LYS A 19 4.95 5.01 -14.90
CA LYS A 19 5.43 5.59 -16.17
C LYS A 19 6.16 4.56 -17.03
N GLU A 20 7.10 3.83 -16.44
CA GLU A 20 7.85 2.77 -17.14
C GLU A 20 6.87 1.75 -17.75
N LYS A 21 5.86 1.33 -16.98
CA LYS A 21 4.86 0.36 -17.43
C LYS A 21 3.90 0.88 -18.51
N ILE A 22 3.70 2.20 -18.58
CA ILE A 22 2.95 2.82 -19.68
C ILE A 22 3.81 2.90 -20.94
N GLU A 23 5.10 3.24 -20.78
CA GLU A 23 6.07 3.30 -21.87
C GLU A 23 6.31 1.91 -22.50
N ASP A 24 6.36 0.86 -21.67
CA ASP A 24 6.44 -0.54 -22.10
C ASP A 24 5.14 -1.05 -22.77
N GLY A 25 4.07 -0.25 -22.78
CA GLY A 25 2.76 -0.63 -23.33
C GLY A 25 1.99 -1.66 -22.49
N GLU A 26 2.46 -1.99 -21.28
CA GLU A 26 1.80 -2.92 -20.37
C GLU A 26 0.55 -2.31 -19.70
N ILE A 27 0.51 -0.99 -19.54
CA ILE A 27 -0.63 -0.27 -18.97
C ILE A 27 -1.24 0.66 -20.03
N ALA A 28 -2.47 0.34 -20.44
CA ALA A 28 -3.29 1.24 -21.23
C ALA A 28 -3.88 2.34 -20.35
N THR A 29 -3.65 3.61 -20.71
CA THR A 29 -4.26 4.77 -20.06
C THR A 29 -5.00 5.63 -21.06
N THR A 30 -5.98 6.41 -20.60
CA THR A 30 -6.66 7.41 -21.42
C THR A 30 -6.06 8.79 -21.18
N PRO A 31 -6.17 9.75 -22.11
CA PRO A 31 -5.69 11.12 -21.89
C PRO A 31 -6.34 11.84 -20.70
N ARG A 32 -7.49 11.36 -20.22
CA ARG A 32 -8.20 11.89 -19.05
C ARG A 32 -7.80 11.19 -17.74
N SER A 33 -7.07 10.08 -17.81
CA SER A 33 -6.66 9.32 -16.63
C SER A 33 -5.67 10.12 -15.77
N CYS A 34 -6.04 10.39 -14.52
CA CYS A 34 -5.16 11.08 -13.57
C CYS A 34 -4.11 10.11 -12.99
N LEU A 35 -2.96 10.02 -13.66
CA LEU A 35 -1.79 9.25 -13.19
C LEU A 35 -1.34 9.64 -11.77
N GLY A 36 -1.46 10.93 -11.43
CA GLY A 36 -1.14 11.41 -10.09
C GLY A 36 -2.10 10.90 -9.01
N CYS A 37 -3.39 10.78 -9.34
CA CYS A 37 -4.42 10.30 -8.43
C CYS A 37 -4.25 8.80 -8.17
N LEU A 38 -4.01 8.03 -9.24
CA LEU A 38 -3.74 6.59 -9.13
C LEU A 38 -2.47 6.33 -8.31
N ALA A 39 -1.40 7.10 -8.54
CA ALA A 39 -0.18 6.99 -7.76
C ALA A 39 -0.43 7.27 -6.27
N ASP A 40 -1.33 8.20 -5.94
CA ASP A 40 -1.62 8.59 -4.55
C ASP A 40 -2.41 7.51 -3.82
N GLU A 41 -3.45 6.96 -4.44
CA GLU A 41 -4.22 5.84 -3.88
C GLU A 41 -3.33 4.62 -3.61
N LEU A 42 -2.54 4.21 -4.60
CA LEU A 42 -1.60 3.10 -4.45
C LEU A 42 -0.55 3.37 -3.36
N SER A 43 -0.07 4.61 -3.25
CA SER A 43 0.95 4.96 -2.26
C SER A 43 0.44 4.86 -0.83
N TRP A 44 -0.80 5.27 -0.59
CA TRP A 44 -1.43 5.14 0.72
C TRP A 44 -1.66 3.67 1.09
N GLU A 45 -2.17 2.87 0.16
CA GLU A 45 -2.43 1.45 0.39
C GLU A 45 -1.12 0.72 0.75
N ILE A 46 -0.06 0.94 -0.04
CA ILE A 46 1.28 0.38 0.24
C ILE A 46 1.80 0.86 1.60
N TYR A 47 1.65 2.15 1.92
CA TYR A 47 2.09 2.71 3.20
C TYR A 47 1.43 2.00 4.38
N TYR A 48 0.11 1.79 4.34
CA TYR A 48 -0.62 1.11 5.40
C TYR A 48 -0.26 -0.37 5.49
N LEU A 49 -0.16 -1.09 4.37
CA LEU A 49 0.28 -2.49 4.36
C LEU A 49 1.67 -2.68 4.97
N LEU A 50 2.61 -1.77 4.68
CA LEU A 50 3.96 -1.82 5.25
C LEU A 50 3.93 -1.50 6.75
N LYS A 51 3.14 -0.51 7.15
CA LYS A 51 2.98 -0.13 8.55
C LYS A 51 2.35 -1.27 9.38
N GLU A 52 1.34 -1.96 8.86
CA GLU A 52 0.75 -3.13 9.52
C GLU A 52 1.78 -4.27 9.69
N LYS A 53 2.57 -4.55 8.66
CA LYS A 53 3.66 -5.54 8.74
C LYS A 53 4.71 -5.15 9.77
N GLU A 54 5.06 -3.88 9.87
CA GLU A 54 6.01 -3.39 10.87
C GLU A 54 5.44 -3.50 12.30
N GLN A 55 4.16 -3.19 12.49
CA GLN A 55 3.48 -3.34 13.78
C GLN A 55 3.39 -4.81 14.23
N LYS A 56 3.07 -5.73 13.31
CA LYS A 56 3.10 -7.18 13.58
C LYS A 56 4.49 -7.67 13.97
N LYS A 57 5.57 -7.10 13.42
CA LYS A 57 6.95 -7.44 13.78
C LYS A 57 7.39 -6.87 15.14
N LYS A 58 6.88 -5.70 15.53
CA LYS A 58 7.22 -5.05 16.80
C LYS A 58 6.41 -5.58 17.99
N SER A 59 5.37 -6.35 17.74
CA SER A 59 4.55 -7.01 18.75
C SER A 59 4.97 -8.48 18.81
N PRO A 60 5.81 -8.94 19.77
CA PRO A 60 5.82 -10.36 20.07
C PRO A 60 4.42 -10.69 20.63
N ASP A 61 3.81 -11.74 20.10
CA ASP A 61 2.47 -12.25 20.44
C ASP A 61 1.99 -11.90 21.85
N LYS A 62 0.86 -11.19 21.92
CA LYS A 62 -0.05 -11.28 23.06
C LYS A 62 -1.39 -11.77 22.53
N ASN A 63 -1.54 -13.10 22.60
CA ASN A 63 -2.78 -13.89 22.66
C ASN A 63 -3.87 -13.57 21.62
N LEU A 64 -3.92 -14.42 20.58
CA LEU A 64 -5.19 -14.82 19.98
C LEU A 64 -5.67 -16.11 20.68
N GLU A 65 -6.37 -15.94 21.80
CA GLU A 65 -7.40 -16.90 22.22
C GLU A 65 -8.73 -16.17 22.09
N GLU A 66 -9.52 -16.58 21.09
CA GLU A 66 -10.97 -16.64 21.20
C GLU A 66 -11.41 -17.66 20.13
N GLU A 67 -11.47 -18.93 20.54
CA GLU A 67 -12.18 -19.97 19.79
C GLU A 67 -13.65 -19.55 19.63
N PRO A 68 -14.28 -19.77 18.45
CA PRO A 68 -15.72 -19.60 18.34
C PRO A 68 -16.44 -20.68 19.18
N PRO A 69 -17.50 -20.33 19.93
CA PRO A 69 -18.19 -21.30 20.77
C PRO A 69 -18.81 -22.42 19.93
N LYS A 70 -18.41 -23.67 20.22
CA LYS A 70 -19.10 -24.87 19.76
C LYS A 70 -20.54 -24.84 20.30
N LYS A 71 -21.53 -24.64 19.42
CA LYS A 71 -22.92 -24.95 19.75
C LYS A 71 -23.09 -26.47 19.82
N SER A 72 -23.54 -26.93 20.99
CA SER A 72 -24.07 -28.28 21.23
C SER A 72 -25.45 -28.45 20.60
#